data_AF-A0A957HRR5-F1
#
_entry.id   AF-A0A957HRR5-F1
#
_cell.length_a   1.000
_cell.length_b   1.000
_cell.length_c   1.000
_cell.angle_alpha   90.00
_cell.angle_beta   90.00
_cell.angle_gamma   90.00
#
_symmetry.space_group_name_H-M   'P 1'
#
loop_
_entity.id
_entity.type
_entity.pdbx_description
1 polymer ?
#
loop_
_entity_poly.entity_id
_entity_poly.type
_entity_poly.pdbx_seq_one_letter_code
_entity_poly.pdbx_strand_id
1 'polypeptide(L)' 'YKQIFASDLSEAEKIAQAFDYVTSKIVLYAEQEIELRRAMQDRETLVKEQIKLATVQHCRTILAEAYKMATGQEAWDA' A
#
# COMPACT_ATOMS: atom_id res chain seq x y z
N TYR A 1 -10.62 -3.90 6.02
CA TYR A 1 -10.54 -2.46 6.30
C TYR A 1 -11.84 -1.86 6.84
N LYS A 2 -13.05 -2.18 6.34
CA LYS A 2 -14.30 -1.51 6.80
C LYS A 2 -14.52 -1.53 8.33
N GLN A 3 -14.13 -2.61 9.01
CA GLN A 3 -14.21 -2.72 10.47
C GLN A 3 -13.34 -1.69 11.23
N ILE A 4 -12.28 -1.16 10.60
CA ILE A 4 -11.40 -0.13 11.18
C ILE A 4 -12.18 1.14 11.48
N PHE A 5 -13.20 1.47 10.68
CA PHE A 5 -14.02 2.67 10.90
C PHE A 5 -14.91 2.60 12.14
N ALA A 6 -15.07 1.41 12.73
CA ALA A 6 -15.81 1.22 13.99
C ALA A 6 -14.90 1.31 15.24
N SER A 7 -13.60 1.56 15.08
CA SER A 7 -12.68 1.74 16.21
C SER A 7 -12.80 3.13 16.84
N ASP A 8 -12.23 3.27 18.04
CA ASP A 8 -12.14 4.54 18.77
C ASP A 8 -10.94 5.41 18.33
N LEU A 9 -10.32 5.10 17.20
CA LEU A 9 -9.24 5.88 16.62
C LEU A 9 -9.76 7.24 16.10
N SER A 10 -8.85 8.19 15.92
CA SER A 10 -9.17 9.41 15.18
C SER A 10 -9.55 9.10 13.72
N GLU A 11 -10.31 9.99 13.09
CA GLU A 11 -10.70 9.82 11.69
C GLU A 11 -9.49 9.74 10.74
N ALA A 12 -8.42 10.48 11.04
CA ALA A 12 -7.18 10.39 10.30
C ALA A 12 -6.55 8.99 10.41
N GLU A 13 -6.41 8.46 11.63
CA GLU A 13 -5.86 7.12 11.88
C GLU A 13 -6.69 6.02 11.22
N LYS A 14 -8.03 6.14 11.23
CA LYS A 14 -8.92 5.21 10.53
C LYS A 14 -8.63 5.17 9.03
N ILE A 15 -8.45 6.33 8.41
CA ILE A 15 -8.11 6.44 6.98
C ILE A 15 -6.74 5.83 6.71
N ALA A 16 -5.73 6.18 7.50
CA ALA A 16 -4.36 5.67 7.34
C ALA A 16 -4.31 4.14 7.48
N GLN A 17 -4.90 3.57 8.53
CA GLN A 17 -4.95 2.12 8.74
C GLN A 17 -5.78 1.41 7.67
N ALA A 18 -6.89 2.00 7.22
CA ALA A 18 -7.68 1.42 6.15
C ALA A 18 -6.92 1.37 4.83
N PHE A 19 -6.18 2.43 4.51
CA PHE A 19 -5.34 2.50 3.32
C PHE A 19 -4.15 1.53 3.40
N ASP A 20 -3.47 1.46 4.55
CA ASP A 20 -2.37 0.53 4.78
C ASP A 20 -2.83 -0.93 4.67
N TYR A 21 -3.96 -1.29 5.28
CA TYR A 21 -4.53 -2.64 5.19
C TYR A 21 -4.80 -3.08 3.74
N VAL A 22 -5.28 -2.17 2.89
CA VAL A 22 -5.58 -2.49 1.48
C VAL A 22 -4.29 -2.56 0.68
N THR A 23 -3.41 -1.58 0.83
CA THR A 23 -2.20 -1.47 0.00
C THR A 23 -1.13 -2.48 0.37
N SER A 24 -0.98 -2.85 1.65
CA SER A 24 -0.06 -3.93 2.08
C SER A 24 -0.38 -5.27 1.42
N LYS A 25 -1.67 -5.60 1.26
CA LYS A 25 -2.11 -6.80 0.53
C LYS A 25 -1.79 -6.74 -0.94
N ILE A 26 -1.99 -5.57 -1.56
CA ILE A 26 -1.67 -5.38 -2.98
C ILE A 26 -0.16 -5.51 -3.20
N VAL A 27 0.66 -4.93 -2.33
CA VAL A 27 2.12 -5.05 -2.37
C VAL A 27 2.53 -6.53 -2.28
N LEU A 28 2.04 -7.25 -1.27
CA LEU A 28 2.34 -8.67 -1.09
C LEU A 28 1.97 -9.51 -2.33
N TYR A 29 0.78 -9.31 -2.89
CA TYR A 29 0.36 -10.04 -4.09
C TYR A 29 1.17 -9.67 -5.32
N ALA A 30 1.52 -8.39 -5.50
CA ALA A 30 2.35 -7.96 -6.61
C ALA A 30 3.77 -8.54 -6.53
N GLU A 31 4.35 -8.63 -5.33
CA GLU A 31 5.67 -9.25 -5.12
C GLU A 31 5.66 -10.75 -5.48
N GLN A 32 4.62 -11.47 -5.04
CA GLN A 32 4.42 -12.89 -5.39
C GLN A 32 4.23 -13.10 -6.90
N GLU A 33 3.43 -12.26 -7.55
CA GLU A 33 3.24 -12.32 -8.99
C GLU A 33 4.54 -12.00 -9.75
N ILE A 34 5.30 -10.99 -9.32
CA ILE A 34 6.62 -10.66 -9.90
C ILE A 34 7.55 -11.87 -9.85
N GLU A 35 7.61 -12.56 -8.71
CA GLU A 35 8.43 -13.77 -8.56
C GLU A 35 7.98 -14.87 -9.53
N LEU A 36 6.67 -15.12 -9.60
CA LEU A 36 6.08 -16.11 -10.51
C LEU A 36 6.38 -15.78 -11.99
N ARG A 37 6.13 -14.53 -12.43
CA ARG A 37 6.38 -14.12 -13.82
C ARG A 37 7.84 -14.20 -14.19
N ARG A 38 8.74 -13.87 -13.25
CA ARG A 38 10.19 -14.05 -13.43
C ARG A 38 10.53 -15.52 -13.65
N ALA A 39 10.00 -16.44 -12.85
CA ALA A 39 10.23 -17.88 -12.99
C ALA A 39 9.69 -18.44 -14.32
N MET A 40 8.57 -17.90 -14.80
CA MET A 40 7.95 -18.27 -16.09
C MET A 40 8.62 -17.64 -17.32
N GLN A 41 9.63 -16.76 -17.13
CA GLN A 41 10.23 -15.95 -18.20
C GLN A 41 9.22 -15.07 -18.96
N ASP A 42 8.07 -14.77 -18.35
CA ASP A 42 7.03 -13.91 -18.90
C ASP A 42 7.39 -12.42 -18.66
N ARG A 43 8.28 -11.90 -19.52
CA ARG A 43 8.81 -10.54 -19.39
C ARG A 43 7.74 -9.45 -19.51
N GLU A 44 6.72 -9.66 -20.36
CA GLU A 44 5.71 -8.64 -20.57
C GLU A 44 4.85 -8.46 -19.31
N THR A 45 4.34 -9.55 -18.76
CA THR A 45 3.53 -9.49 -17.54
C THR A 45 4.37 -9.07 -16.33
N LEU A 46 5.65 -9.50 -16.26
CA LEU A 46 6.57 -9.05 -15.22
C LEU A 46 6.67 -7.52 -15.12
N VAL A 47 6.83 -6.83 -16.25
CA VAL A 47 6.91 -5.36 -16.29
C VAL A 47 5.60 -4.72 -15.81
N LYS A 48 4.45 -5.29 -16.19
CA LYS A 48 3.14 -4.78 -15.75
C LYS A 48 2.98 -4.89 -14.22
N GLU A 49 3.39 -6.01 -13.63
CA GLU A 49 3.32 -6.17 -12.17
C GLU A 49 4.29 -5.25 -11.42
N GLN A 50 5.49 -5.02 -11.97
CA GLN A 50 6.44 -4.04 -11.41
C GLN A 50 5.89 -2.61 -11.44
N ILE A 51 5.23 -2.19 -12.54
CA ILE A 51 4.60 -0.87 -12.65
C ILE A 51 3.48 -0.71 -11.61
N LYS A 52 2.64 -1.75 -11.43
CA LYS A 52 1.58 -1.75 -10.42
C LYS A 52 2.17 -1.60 -9.01
N LEU A 53 3.19 -2.38 -8.67
CA LEU A 53 3.87 -2.30 -7.37
C LEU A 53 4.43 -0.89 -7.12
N ALA A 54 5.17 -0.34 -8.09
CA ALA A 54 5.77 0.99 -7.98
C ALA A 54 4.70 2.08 -7.81
N THR A 55 3.57 1.96 -8.51
CA THR A 55 2.45 2.92 -8.40
C THR A 55 1.84 2.89 -7.00
N VAL A 56 1.59 1.69 -6.45
CA VAL A 56 1.02 1.55 -5.09
C VAL A 56 1.99 2.07 -4.04
N GLN A 57 3.29 1.78 -4.17
CA GLN A 57 4.33 2.33 -3.29
C GLN A 57 4.37 3.85 -3.34
N HIS A 58 4.28 4.45 -4.53
CA HIS A 58 4.23 5.90 -4.67
C HIS A 58 2.99 6.51 -4.01
N CYS A 59 1.81 5.92 -4.19
CA CYS A 59 0.60 6.37 -3.51
C CYS A 59 0.71 6.26 -1.98
N ARG A 60 1.38 5.22 -1.47
CA ARG A 60 1.68 5.09 -0.04
C ARG A 60 2.55 6.25 0.44
N THR A 61 3.64 6.57 -0.26
CA THR A 61 4.49 7.72 0.09
C THR A 61 3.71 9.03 0.16
N ILE A 62 2.87 9.32 -0.84
CA ILE A 62 2.04 10.54 -0.86
C ILE A 62 1.13 10.60 0.37
N LEU A 63 0.44 9.51 0.71
CA LEU A 63 -0.46 9.53 1.86
C LEU A 63 0.32 9.66 3.18
N ALA A 64 1.47 9.00 3.32
CA ALA A 64 2.31 9.15 4.52
C ALA A 64 2.73 10.61 4.74
N GLU A 65 3.21 11.27 3.68
CA GLU A 65 3.59 12.68 3.73
C GLU A 65 2.39 13.58 4.09
N ALA A 66 1.25 13.38 3.42
CA ALA A 66 0.03 14.15 3.68
C ALA A 66 -0.48 13.96 5.11
N TYR A 67 -0.45 12.73 5.62
CA TYR A 67 -0.84 12.39 6.98
C TYR A 67 0.06 13.07 8.00
N LYS A 68 1.38 13.03 7.79
CA LYS A 68 2.37 13.70 8.66
C LYS A 68 2.19 15.21 8.68
N MET A 69 1.94 15.82 7.53
CA MET A 69 1.67 17.26 7.46
C MET A 69 0.37 17.65 8.17
N ALA A 70 -0.67 16.81 8.11
CA ALA A 70 -1.97 17.10 8.70
C ALA A 70 -2.04 16.83 10.21
N THR A 71 -1.34 15.80 10.69
CA THR A 71 -1.49 15.28 12.06
C THR A 71 -0.24 15.45 12.93
N GLY A 72 0.93 15.68 12.32
CA GLY A 72 2.23 15.65 13.00
C GLY A 72 2.73 14.25 13.36
N GLN A 73 2.01 13.20 12.99
CA GLN A 73 2.31 11.80 13.28
C GLN A 73 2.65 11.01 12.00
N GLU A 74 3.32 9.87 12.12
CA GLU A 74 3.54 8.97 10.97
C GLU A 74 2.28 8.14 10.67
N ALA A 75 2.01 7.85 9.40
CA ALA A 75 0.79 7.13 8.97
C ALA A 75 0.83 5.62 9.25
N TRP A 76 2.03 5.06 9.28
CA TRP A 76 2.32 3.66 9.60
C TRP A 76 3.74 3.58 10.15
N ASP A 77 4.04 2.50 10.87
CA ASP A 77 5.38 2.22 11.38
C ASP A 77 6.36 2.06 10.19
N ALA A 78 7.54 2.67 10.33
CA ALA A 78 8.61 2.66 9.32
C ALA A 78 9.34 1.30 9.27
#